data_AF-A0A8B7P2I1-F1
#
_entry.id   AF-A0A8B7P2I1-F1
#
_cell.length_a   1.000
_cell.length_b   1.000
_cell.length_c   1.000
_cell.angle_alpha   90.00
_cell.angle_beta   90.00
_cell.angle_gamma   90.00
#
_symmetry.space_group_name_H-M   'P 1'
#
loop_
_entity.id
_entity.type
_entity.pdbx_description
1 polymer ?
#
loop_
_entity_poly.entity_id
_entity_poly.type
_entity_poly.pdbx_seq_one_letter_code
_entity_poly.pdbx_strand_id
1 'polypeptide(L)'
;MDPASFFKILTNSTLMESEVRYSLLDWKQRYWFTVQPHTGVVALVSPLDRETTAHLTVPLEARTSQGSAEATLYVTVEDVNEFPPRFANDVYQTQITEEDDRHLPKPVIQPEKPYARNIPECKTFNSEPPPAVAPPSVSKSKHWTRRRAAFSVDPESGTIYVLK
;
A
#
# COMPACT_ATOMS: atom_id res chain seq x y z
N MET A 1 10.22 3.79 5.32
CA MET A 1 10.35 3.58 6.78
C MET A 1 9.96 4.88 7.45
N ASP A 2 8.68 5.01 7.78
CA ASP A 2 8.16 6.22 8.43
C ASP A 2 8.59 6.22 9.90
N PRO A 3 8.94 7.38 10.50
CA PRO A 3 9.51 7.43 11.82
C PRO A 3 8.41 7.19 12.85
N ALA A 4 8.40 5.99 13.41
CA ALA A 4 7.77 5.59 14.66
C ALA A 4 6.47 6.33 15.03
N SER A 5 5.34 5.75 14.63
CA SER A 5 4.03 6.11 15.15
C SER A 5 4.01 5.88 16.67
N PHE A 6 4.09 6.95 17.45
CA PHE A 6 3.98 6.90 18.90
C PHE A 6 2.56 7.30 19.31
N PHE A 7 1.93 6.48 20.15
CA PHE A 7 0.66 6.83 20.80
C PHE A 7 0.94 7.17 22.25
N LYS A 8 0.53 8.36 22.71
CA LYS A 8 0.67 8.77 24.11
C LYS A 8 -0.66 8.61 24.82
N ILE A 9 -0.65 7.89 25.93
CA ILE A 9 -1.81 7.79 26.82
C ILE A 9 -1.91 9.09 27.63
N LEU A 10 -3.10 9.70 27.62
CA LEU A 10 -3.41 10.88 28.44
C LEU A 10 -4.27 10.44 29.63
N THR A 11 -3.82 10.74 30.85
CA THR A 11 -4.57 10.51 32.08
C THR A 11 -5.04 11.84 32.66
N ASN A 12 -6.32 11.94 33.00
CA ASN A 12 -6.86 13.09 33.73
C ASN A 12 -6.84 12.79 35.24
N SER A 13 -5.67 12.96 35.88
CA SER A 13 -5.55 12.78 37.33
C SER A 13 -5.48 14.14 38.03
N THR A 14 -6.62 14.62 38.51
CA THR A 14 -6.71 15.85 39.31
C THR A 14 -6.39 15.62 40.79
N LEU A 15 -6.13 14.38 41.22
CA LEU A 15 -5.98 14.05 42.63
C LEU A 15 -4.73 13.18 42.86
N MET A 16 -3.74 13.84 43.47
CA MET A 16 -2.59 13.30 44.20
C MET A 16 -1.38 12.83 43.38
N GLU A 17 -0.20 13.28 43.85
CA GLU A 17 1.16 13.03 43.36
C GLU A 17 1.60 11.56 43.45
N SER A 18 0.78 10.62 42.96
CA SER A 18 1.16 9.21 42.89
C SER A 18 1.80 8.88 41.54
N GLU A 19 2.95 8.18 41.56
CA GLU A 19 3.59 7.70 40.34
C GLU A 19 2.66 6.70 39.63
N VAL A 20 2.27 7.03 38.40
CA VAL A 20 1.51 6.11 37.54
C VAL A 20 2.50 5.25 36.76
N ARG A 21 2.27 3.93 36.75
CA ARG A 21 2.99 2.98 35.91
C ARG A 21 2.10 2.33 34.87
N TYR A 22 2.56 2.36 33.62
CA TYR A 22 1.86 1.78 32.48
C TYR A 22 2.43 0.41 32.09
N SER A 23 1.57 -0.54 31.75
CA SER A 23 1.98 -1.87 31.27
C SER A 23 0.99 -2.47 30.26
N LEU A 24 1.50 -3.33 29.37
CA LEU A 24 0.67 -4.17 28.50
C LEU A 24 0.13 -5.37 29.30
N LEU A 25 -1.19 -5.56 29.24
CA LEU A 25 -1.89 -6.66 29.92
C LEU A 25 -1.77 -7.98 29.17
N ASP A 26 -1.78 -7.94 27.83
CA ASP A 26 -1.64 -9.12 27.00
C ASP A 26 -0.19 -9.31 26.53
N TRP A 27 0.39 -10.47 26.89
CA TRP A 27 1.75 -10.82 26.52
C TRP A 27 1.95 -10.98 25.01
N LYS A 28 0.90 -11.36 24.25
CA LYS A 28 0.99 -11.49 22.78
C LYS A 28 1.31 -10.15 22.14
N GLN A 29 0.75 -9.07 22.69
CA GLN A 29 0.97 -7.72 22.19
C GLN A 29 2.42 -7.26 22.37
N ARG A 30 3.19 -7.87 23.29
CA ARG A 30 4.62 -7.56 23.48
C ARG A 30 5.49 -7.94 22.28
N TYR A 31 4.99 -8.77 21.35
CA TYR A 31 5.68 -9.06 20.11
C TYR A 31 5.73 -7.84 19.18
N TRP A 32 4.66 -7.04 19.14
CA TRP A 32 4.56 -5.86 18.26
C TRP A 32 4.73 -4.53 18.99
N PHE A 33 4.31 -4.45 20.26
CA PHE A 33 4.24 -3.20 21.00
C PHE A 33 5.07 -3.23 22.29
N THR A 34 5.58 -2.07 22.66
CA THR A 34 6.10 -1.78 23.99
C THR A 34 5.42 -0.54 24.56
N VAL A 35 5.37 -0.42 25.89
CA VAL A 35 4.88 0.78 26.58
C VAL A 35 5.93 1.27 27.56
N GLN A 36 6.24 2.57 27.51
CA GLN A 36 7.17 3.18 28.45
C GLN A 36 6.48 3.37 29.82
N PRO A 37 6.97 2.74 30.90
CA PRO A 37 6.22 2.66 32.16
C PRO A 37 5.90 3.99 32.82
N HIS A 38 6.72 5.03 32.64
CA HIS A 38 6.52 6.33 33.30
C HIS A 38 5.75 7.35 32.45
N THR A 39 5.72 7.18 31.12
CA THR A 39 5.15 8.18 30.20
C THR A 39 3.88 7.70 29.51
N GLY A 40 3.64 6.38 29.49
CA GLY A 40 2.52 5.78 28.78
C GLY A 40 2.66 5.84 27.26
N VAL A 41 3.87 6.12 26.74
CA VAL A 41 4.14 6.10 25.29
C VAL A 41 4.18 4.65 24.82
N VAL A 42 3.28 4.31 23.90
CA VAL A 42 3.27 3.03 23.19
C VAL A 42 4.03 3.18 21.88
N ALA A 43 4.94 2.25 21.61
CA ALA A 43 5.76 2.22 20.41
C ALA A 43 5.76 0.82 19.77
N LEU A 44 6.00 0.76 18.47
CA LEU A 44 6.24 -0.49 17.75
C LEU A 44 7.67 -1.00 17.99
N VAL A 45 7.79 -2.31 18.22
CA VAL A 45 9.08 -3.01 18.34
C VAL A 45 9.30 -4.05 17.23
N SER A 46 8.24 -4.37 16.48
CA SER A 46 8.27 -5.23 15.30
C SER A 46 7.40 -4.62 14.20
N PRO A 47 7.69 -4.90 12.91
CA PRO A 47 6.86 -4.45 11.81
C PRO A 47 5.46 -5.06 11.90
N LEU A 48 4.48 -4.26 11.45
CA LEU A 48 3.11 -4.72 11.22
C LEU A 48 2.95 -5.00 9.73
N ASP A 49 2.27 -6.10 9.43
CA ASP A 49 1.94 -6.52 8.08
C ASP A 49 0.41 -6.59 7.98
N ARG A 50 -0.16 -5.76 7.12
CA ARG A 50 -1.61 -5.60 7.02
C ARG A 50 -2.26 -6.88 6.50
N GLU A 51 -1.61 -7.55 5.55
CA GLU A 51 -2.02 -8.81 4.94
C GLU A 51 -2.14 -9.92 5.98
N THR A 52 -1.28 -9.88 7.00
CA THR A 52 -1.35 -10.80 8.14
C THR A 52 -2.38 -10.35 9.17
N THR A 53 -2.43 -9.06 9.54
CA THR A 53 -3.36 -8.55 10.56
C THR A 53 -3.65 -7.05 10.38
N ALA A 54 -4.87 -6.73 9.92
CA ALA A 54 -5.30 -5.35 9.69
C ALA A 54 -5.74 -4.59 10.96
N HIS A 55 -6.18 -5.31 12.00
CA HIS A 55 -6.71 -4.71 13.24
C HIS A 55 -6.15 -5.40 14.48
N LEU A 56 -5.66 -4.61 15.44
CA LEU A 56 -5.11 -5.09 16.70
C LEU A 56 -5.80 -4.39 17.88
N THR A 57 -6.03 -5.18 18.93
CA THR A 57 -6.58 -4.71 20.21
C THR A 57 -5.51 -4.87 21.27
N VAL A 58 -5.06 -3.75 21.85
CA VAL A 58 -3.94 -3.70 22.80
C VAL A 58 -4.45 -3.27 24.17
N PRO A 59 -4.75 -4.21 25.08
CA PRO A 59 -5.17 -3.90 26.44
C PRO A 59 -3.98 -3.44 27.30
N LEU A 60 -4.18 -2.37 28.04
CA LEU A 60 -3.19 -1.66 28.85
C LEU A 60 -3.72 -1.45 30.26
N GLU A 61 -2.80 -1.37 31.22
CA GLU A 61 -3.09 -0.98 32.60
C GLU A 61 -2.29 0.27 32.96
N ALA A 62 -2.94 1.21 33.65
CA ALA A 62 -2.31 2.30 34.39
C ALA A 62 -2.50 2.03 35.89
N ARG A 63 -1.40 1.88 36.62
CA ARG A 63 -1.42 1.50 38.03
C ARG A 63 -0.71 2.51 38.90
N THR A 64 -1.31 2.86 40.02
CA THR A 64 -0.74 3.68 41.09
C THR A 64 -0.67 2.87 42.39
N SER A 65 -0.16 3.48 43.46
CA SER A 65 -0.24 2.91 44.81
C SER A 65 -1.69 2.82 45.34
N GLN A 66 -2.62 3.58 44.78
CA GLN A 66 -4.00 3.70 45.27
C GLN A 66 -5.02 2.87 44.45
N GLY A 67 -4.63 2.39 43.28
CA GLY A 67 -5.49 1.59 42.42
C GLY A 67 -4.95 1.41 41.00
N SER A 68 -5.71 0.73 40.15
CA SER A 68 -5.43 0.63 38.72
C SER A 68 -6.65 0.92 37.87
N ALA A 69 -6.39 1.27 36.62
CA ALA A 69 -7.38 1.48 35.58
C ALA A 69 -6.90 0.81 34.30
N GLU A 70 -7.83 0.22 33.55
CA GLU A 70 -7.54 -0.42 32.27
C GLU A 70 -7.98 0.47 31.11
N ALA A 71 -7.26 0.37 30.00
CA ALA A 71 -7.60 1.02 28.74
C ALA A 71 -7.31 0.10 27.56
N THR A 72 -8.05 0.26 26.48
CA THR A 72 -7.85 -0.53 25.25
C THR A 72 -7.45 0.39 24.11
N LEU A 73 -6.29 0.15 23.52
CA LEU A 73 -5.85 0.82 22.30
C LEU A 73 -6.30 -0.02 21.08
N TYR A 74 -7.06 0.61 20.18
CA TYR A 74 -7.47 0.02 18.91
C TYR A 74 -6.54 0.52 17.82
N VAL A 75 -5.79 -0.40 17.20
CA VAL A 75 -4.80 -0.10 16.16
C VAL A 75 -5.31 -0.61 14.82
N THR A 76 -5.36 0.29 13.84
CA THR A 76 -5.64 -0.03 12.44
C THR A 76 -4.35 0.08 11.64
N VAL A 77 -3.98 -0.99 10.93
CA VAL A 77 -2.80 -1.01 10.07
C VAL A 77 -3.18 -0.44 8.72
N GLU A 78 -2.51 0.66 8.35
CA GLU A 78 -2.69 1.29 7.05
C GLU A 78 -2.12 0.41 5.95
N ASP A 79 -2.82 0.39 4.82
CA ASP A 79 -2.41 -0.33 3.63
C ASP A 79 -1.33 0.47 2.93
N VAL A 80 -0.16 -0.13 2.76
CA VAL A 80 0.87 0.39 1.88
C VAL A 80 0.90 -0.53 0.67
N ASN A 81 0.75 0.04 -0.53
CA ASN A 81 0.82 -0.75 -1.75
C ASN A 81 2.27 -1.25 -1.98
N GLU A 82 2.57 -2.44 -1.46
CA GLU A 82 3.89 -3.07 -1.57
C GLU A 82 4.11 -3.77 -2.93
N PHE A 83 3.03 -3.97 -3.70
CA PHE A 83 3.06 -4.68 -4.98
C PHE A 83 2.58 -3.78 -6.13
N PRO A 84 3.47 -2.93 -6.69
CA PRO A 84 3.11 -2.14 -7.85
C PRO A 84 2.72 -3.06 -9.01
N PRO A 85 1.74 -2.66 -9.85
CA PRO A 85 1.38 -3.42 -11.03
C PRO A 85 2.61 -3.64 -11.92
N ARG A 86 2.81 -4.88 -12.36
CA ARG A 86 3.93 -5.25 -13.23
C ARG A 86 3.41 -5.88 -14.52
N PHE A 87 3.95 -5.43 -15.65
CA PHE A 87 3.67 -6.05 -16.95
C PHE A 87 4.18 -7.50 -16.97
N ALA A 88 3.46 -8.38 -17.67
CA ALA A 88 3.85 -9.79 -17.79
C ALA A 88 5.17 -9.98 -18.55
N ASN A 89 5.47 -9.08 -19.49
CA ASN A 89 6.71 -9.08 -20.27
C ASN A 89 7.43 -7.73 -20.14
N ASP A 90 8.76 -7.77 -20.10
CA ASP A 90 9.60 -6.55 -20.13
C ASP A 90 9.52 -5.85 -21.50
N VAL A 91 9.23 -6.60 -22.56
CA VAL A 91 9.07 -6.09 -23.93
C VAL A 91 7.87 -6.76 -24.59
N TYR A 92 6.97 -5.95 -25.16
CA TYR A 92 5.94 -6.40 -26.07
C TYR A 92 6.32 -6.00 -27.50
N GLN A 93 6.35 -6.96 -28.42
CA GLN A 93 6.69 -6.74 -29.82
C GLN A 93 5.57 -7.24 -30.72
N THR A 94 5.28 -6.48 -31.77
CA THR A 94 4.31 -6.84 -32.80
C THR A 94 4.77 -6.30 -34.15
N GLN A 95 4.30 -6.90 -35.23
CA GLN A 95 4.57 -6.48 -36.60
C GLN A 95 3.25 -6.08 -37.26
N ILE A 96 3.27 -4.96 -37.98
CA ILE A 96 2.09 -4.39 -38.65
C ILE A 96 2.49 -4.15 -40.10
N THR A 97 1.64 -4.54 -41.04
CA THR A 97 1.85 -4.29 -42.47
C THR A 97 1.03 -3.09 -42.94
N GLU A 98 1.38 -2.50 -44.08
CA GLU A 98 0.58 -1.40 -44.68
C GLU A 98 -0.86 -1.84 -45.04
N GLU A 99 -1.11 -3.15 -45.16
CA GLU A 99 -2.46 -3.67 -45.41
C GLU A 99 -3.34 -3.62 -44.15
N ASP A 100 -2.73 -3.65 -42.96
CA ASP A 100 -3.43 -3.51 -41.68
C ASP A 100 -3.99 -2.10 -41.46
N ASP A 101 -3.48 -1.08 -42.17
CA ASP A 101 -3.91 0.32 -42.06
C ASP A 101 -5.35 0.57 -42.56
N ARG A 102 -5.95 -0.42 -43.25
CA ARG A 102 -7.28 -0.30 -43.85
C ARG A 102 -8.41 -0.29 -42.82
N HIS A 103 -8.16 -0.73 -41.58
CA HIS A 103 -9.18 -0.90 -40.54
C HIS A 103 -8.78 -0.31 -39.17
N LEU A 104 -8.08 0.83 -39.17
CA LEU A 104 -7.69 1.53 -37.94
C LEU A 104 -8.88 2.28 -37.28
N PRO A 105 -8.92 2.43 -35.94
CA PRO A 105 -7.90 1.99 -34.97
C PRO A 105 -7.94 0.48 -34.71
N LYS A 106 -6.76 -0.16 -34.68
CA LYS A 106 -6.62 -1.61 -34.50
C LYS A 106 -5.83 -1.91 -33.21
N PRO A 107 -6.33 -2.80 -32.33
CA PRO A 107 -5.55 -3.25 -31.18
C PRO A 107 -4.40 -4.14 -31.67
N VAL A 108 -3.17 -3.85 -31.24
CA VAL A 108 -1.97 -4.57 -31.68
C VAL A 108 -1.19 -5.22 -30.55
N ILE A 109 -1.33 -4.72 -29.33
CA ILE A 109 -0.77 -5.31 -28.12
C ILE A 109 -1.82 -5.21 -27.03
N GLN A 110 -2.20 -6.35 -26.46
CA GLN A 110 -3.01 -6.43 -25.25
C GLN A 110 -2.10 -6.98 -24.15
N PRO A 111 -1.48 -6.14 -23.31
CA PRO A 111 -0.76 -6.65 -22.17
C PRO A 111 -1.76 -7.37 -21.26
N GLU A 112 -1.37 -8.52 -20.71
CA GLU A 112 -2.14 -9.09 -19.61
C GLU A 112 -2.22 -8.04 -18.50
N LYS A 113 -3.43 -7.84 -17.94
CA LYS A 113 -3.61 -6.92 -16.82
C LYS A 113 -2.53 -7.24 -15.79
N PRO A 114 -1.79 -6.24 -15.28
CA PRO A 114 -0.75 -6.49 -14.31
C PRO A 114 -1.38 -7.26 -13.14
N TYR A 115 -1.03 -8.54 -13.01
CA TYR A 115 -1.57 -9.38 -11.96
C TYR A 115 -1.01 -8.84 -10.65
N ALA A 116 -1.86 -8.23 -9.84
CA ALA A 116 -1.61 -8.18 -8.41
C ALA A 116 -1.79 -9.61 -7.89
N ARG A 117 -0.72 -10.38 -7.93
CA ARG A 117 -0.72 -11.79 -7.54
C ARG A 117 -1.02 -11.83 -6.04
N ASN A 118 -2.24 -12.27 -5.69
CA ASN A 118 -2.73 -12.48 -4.32
C ASN A 118 -2.92 -11.21 -3.48
N ILE A 119 -3.88 -10.36 -3.85
CA ILE A 119 -4.45 -9.42 -2.89
C ILE A 119 -5.66 -10.10 -2.20
N PRO A 120 -5.57 -10.48 -0.92
CA PRO A 120 -6.76 -10.82 -0.15
C PRO A 120 -7.58 -9.53 0.06
N GLU A 121 -8.64 -9.34 -0.74
CA GLU A 121 -9.61 -8.25 -0.64
C GLU A 121 -9.05 -6.84 -0.37
N CYS A 122 -8.44 -6.20 -1.39
CA CYS A 122 -8.36 -4.73 -1.42
C CYS A 122 -9.76 -4.14 -1.59
N LYS A 123 -10.49 -4.00 -0.48
CA LYS A 123 -11.53 -2.98 -0.37
C LYS A 123 -10.86 -1.68 0.06
N THR A 124 -11.25 -0.62 -0.62
CA THR A 124 -10.83 0.79 -0.49
C THR A 124 -9.43 1.15 -1.02
N PHE A 125 -9.46 1.63 -2.28
CA PHE A 125 -8.49 2.49 -2.94
C PHE A 125 -8.29 3.78 -2.10
N ASN A 126 -7.42 3.73 -1.10
CA ASN A 126 -6.99 4.93 -0.38
C ASN A 126 -5.93 5.66 -1.21
N SER A 127 -6.44 6.45 -2.17
CA SER A 127 -5.94 7.75 -2.67
C SER A 127 -4.51 7.98 -3.15
N GLU A 128 -3.56 7.05 -3.13
CA GLU A 128 -2.32 7.23 -3.91
C GLU A 128 -2.37 6.39 -5.20
N PRO A 129 -2.37 7.01 -6.40
CA PRO A 129 -2.22 6.26 -7.63
C PRO A 129 -0.89 5.49 -7.54
N PRO A 130 -0.84 4.20 -7.90
CA PRO A 130 0.42 3.46 -7.93
C PRO A 130 1.44 4.29 -8.72
N PRO A 131 2.73 4.31 -8.29
CA PRO A 131 3.76 5.04 -9.00
C PRO A 131 3.64 4.69 -10.47
N ALA A 132 3.35 5.70 -11.30
CA ALA A 132 2.97 5.50 -12.69
C ALA A 132 4.02 4.58 -13.32
N VAL A 133 3.63 3.34 -13.62
CA VAL A 133 4.49 2.44 -14.37
C VAL A 133 4.81 3.21 -15.64
N ALA A 134 6.09 3.50 -15.87
CA ALA A 134 6.48 4.29 -17.03
C ALA A 134 5.79 3.67 -18.25
N PRO A 135 5.06 4.47 -19.07
CA PRO A 135 4.35 3.93 -20.20
C PRO A 135 5.37 3.15 -21.06
N PRO A 136 5.01 1.96 -21.57
CA PRO A 136 5.92 1.17 -22.38
C PRO A 136 6.48 2.07 -23.49
N SER A 137 7.81 2.13 -23.59
CA SER A 137 8.48 2.93 -24.62
C SER A 137 8.23 2.27 -25.98
N VAL A 138 7.32 2.84 -26.77
CA VAL A 138 7.04 2.36 -28.12
C VAL A 138 8.15 2.83 -29.05
N SER A 139 8.97 1.89 -29.51
CA SER A 139 10.04 2.16 -30.49
C SER A 139 9.72 1.49 -31.83
N LYS A 140 10.09 2.15 -32.93
CA LYS A 140 9.89 1.65 -34.31
C LYS A 140 11.23 1.18 -34.88
N SER A 141 11.32 -0.07 -35.32
CA SER A 141 12.50 -0.60 -36.01
C SER A 141 12.39 -0.49 -37.54
N LYS A 142 12.72 0.72 -38.05
CA LYS A 142 13.21 1.05 -39.41
C LYS A 142 12.30 0.82 -40.66
N HIS A 143 12.46 1.75 -41.62
CA HIS A 143 11.89 1.86 -42.98
C HIS A 143 10.42 2.25 -43.15
N TRP A 144 9.85 3.01 -42.21
CA TRP A 144 8.54 3.62 -42.41
C TRP A 144 8.66 5.11 -42.80
N THR A 145 8.57 5.40 -44.09
CA THR A 145 8.48 6.78 -44.61
C THR A 145 7.33 6.88 -45.59
N ARG A 146 6.16 7.34 -45.12
CA ARG A 146 5.34 8.39 -45.79
C ARG A 146 4.00 8.74 -45.11
N ARG A 147 3.53 8.04 -44.08
CA ARG A 147 2.39 8.47 -43.25
C ARG A 147 2.67 8.16 -41.78
N ARG A 148 2.60 9.13 -40.87
CA ARG A 148 3.01 8.89 -39.48
C ARG A 148 1.96 8.02 -38.77
N ALA A 149 2.10 6.70 -38.81
CA ALA A 149 1.31 5.83 -37.94
C ALA A 149 1.52 6.30 -36.48
N ALA A 150 0.46 6.76 -35.83
CA ALA A 150 0.47 7.14 -34.43
C ALA A 150 0.07 5.93 -33.58
N PHE A 151 0.44 5.92 -32.31
CA PHE A 151 0.01 4.90 -31.36
C PHE A 151 -0.77 5.56 -30.23
N SER A 152 -1.77 4.86 -29.70
CA SER A 152 -2.45 5.24 -28.45
C SER A 152 -2.53 4.06 -27.50
N VAL A 153 -2.62 4.36 -26.22
CA VAL A 153 -2.81 3.36 -25.16
C VAL A 153 -4.14 3.63 -24.49
N ASP A 154 -4.99 2.62 -24.37
CA ASP A 154 -6.20 2.71 -23.56
C ASP A 154 -5.82 2.73 -22.07
N PRO A 155 -6.17 3.79 -21.31
CA PRO A 155 -5.80 3.92 -19.91
C PRO A 155 -6.47 2.89 -18.98
N GLU A 156 -7.60 2.29 -19.38
CA GLU A 156 -8.30 1.30 -18.53
C GLU A 156 -7.74 -0.11 -18.72
N SER A 157 -7.50 -0.50 -19.98
CA SER A 157 -7.04 -1.86 -20.31
C SER A 157 -5.53 -1.98 -20.54
N GLY A 158 -4.82 -0.88 -20.80
CA GLY A 158 -3.43 -0.89 -21.24
C GLY A 158 -3.24 -1.33 -22.70
N THR A 159 -4.32 -1.54 -23.46
CA THR A 159 -4.25 -1.99 -24.86
C THR A 159 -3.63 -0.91 -25.74
N ILE A 160 -2.64 -1.30 -26.55
CA ILE A 160 -2.00 -0.42 -27.52
C ILE A 160 -2.70 -0.54 -28.87
N TYR A 161 -3.11 0.59 -29.41
CA TYR A 161 -3.74 0.74 -30.72
C TYR A 161 -2.81 1.41 -31.70
N VAL A 162 -2.90 0.98 -32.96
CA VAL A 162 -2.35 1.72 -34.09
C VAL A 162 -3.42 2.69 -34.58
N LEU A 163 -2.99 3.93 -34.86
CA LEU A 163 -3.78 5.02 -35.40
C LEU A 163 -3.21 5.44 -36.76
N LYS A 164 -4.05 6.12 -37.57
CA LYS A 164 -3.64 6.70 -38.85
C LYS A 164 -2.66 7.87 -38.70
#